data_AF-A0A7W7VIQ3-F1
#
_entry.id   AF-A0A7W7VIQ3-F1
#
_cell.length_a   1.000
_cell.length_b   1.000
_cell.length_c   1.000
_cell.angle_alpha   90.00
_cell.angle_beta   90.00
_cell.angle_gamma   90.00
#
_symmetry.space_group_name_H-M   'P 1'
#
loop_
_entity.id
_entity.type
_entity.pdbx_description
1 polymer ?
#
loop_
_entity_poly.entity_id
_entity_poly.type
_entity_poly.pdbx_seq_one_letter_code
_entity_poly.pdbx_strand_id
1 'polypeptide(L)' 'MVVLSRQIGSVNEIERWTTANGGASWSAEAITTNSVDTQVRPFIPYGLSSRDPLGVLWMAGRYPSYTTYQTRIQATR' A
#
# COMPACT_ATOMS: atom_id res chain seq x y z
N MET A 1 -12.46 1.28 5.23
CA MET A 1 -11.26 0.49 4.85
C MET A 1 -10.04 1.38 4.99
N VAL A 2 -8.84 0.80 5.08
CA VAL A 2 -7.58 1.53 5.05
C VAL A 2 -6.55 0.76 4.22
N VAL A 3 -5.55 1.46 3.71
CA VAL A 3 -4.38 0.86 3.05
C VAL A 3 -3.14 1.22 3.85
N LEU A 4 -2.25 0.25 4.04
CA LEU A 4 -1.09 0.37 4.92
C LEU A 4 0.18 0.00 4.16
N SER A 5 1.27 0.66 4.53
CA SER A 5 2.64 0.23 4.21
C SER A 5 3.21 -0.35 5.50
N ARG A 6 3.31 -1.68 5.58
CA ARG A 6 3.71 -2.39 6.80
C ARG A 6 5.06 -3.06 6.60
N GLN A 7 5.95 -2.93 7.58
CA GLN A 7 7.24 -3.59 7.53
C GLN A 7 7.08 -5.12 7.68
N ILE A 8 7.53 -5.86 6.66
CA ILE A 8 7.59 -7.33 6.63
C ILE A 8 9.03 -7.71 6.30
N GLY A 9 9.76 -8.22 7.30
CA GLY A 9 11.20 -8.44 7.18
C GLY A 9 11.98 -7.13 7.01
N SER A 10 12.75 -7.02 5.92
CA SER A 10 13.59 -5.86 5.62
C SER A 10 12.93 -4.81 4.72
N VAL A 11 11.72 -5.07 4.20
CA VAL A 11 11.00 -4.17 3.30
C VAL A 11 9.61 -3.82 3.86
N ASN A 12 9.01 -2.75 3.34
CA ASN A 12 7.59 -2.50 3.55
C ASN A 12 6.78 -3.11 2.42
N GLU A 13 5.65 -3.72 2.78
CA GLU A 13 4.66 -4.26 1.86
C GLU A 13 3.34 -3.49 1.97
N ILE A 14 2.55 -3.49 0.90
CA ILE A 14 1.23 -2.88 0.88
C ILE A 14 0.18 -3.89 1.29
N GLU A 15 -0.64 -3.53 2.27
CA GLU A 15 -1.78 -4.32 2.73
C GLU A 15 -3.06 -3.48 2.64
N ARG A 16 -4.16 -4.12 2.25
CA ARG A 16 -5.53 -3.59 2.34
C ARG A 16 -6.21 -4.16 3.57
N TRP A 17 -6.76 -3.28 4.38
CA TRP A 17 -7.46 -3.65 5.61
C TRP A 17 -8.92 -3.20 5.55
N THR A 18 -9.82 -4.13 5.79
CA THR A 18 -11.27 -3.90 5.77
C THR A 18 -11.87 -4.24 7.13
N THR A 19 -12.90 -3.49 7.50
CA THR A 19 -13.66 -3.71 8.72
C THR A 19 -15.13 -3.53 8.40
N ALA A 20 -15.98 -4.40 8.96
CA ALA A 20 -17.43 -4.31 8.85
C ALA A 20 -18.08 -3.72 10.11
N ASN A 21 -17.31 -3.54 11.19
CA ASN A 21 -17.81 -3.22 12.52
C ASN A 21 -17.09 -2.01 13.14
N GLY A 22 -16.87 -0.97 12.34
CA GLY A 22 -16.29 0.29 12.82
C GLY A 22 -14.86 0.17 13.34
N GLY A 23 -14.13 -0.89 12.98
CA GLY A 23 -12.75 -1.12 13.39
C GLY A 23 -12.56 -2.02 14.61
N ALA A 24 -13.64 -2.62 15.14
CA ALA A 24 -13.53 -3.60 16.23
C ALA A 24 -12.83 -4.90 15.81
N SER A 25 -12.99 -5.31 14.54
CA SER A 25 -12.19 -6.36 13.92
C SER A 25 -11.84 -6.01 12.47
N TRP A 26 -10.79 -6.65 11.96
CA TRP A 26 -10.23 -6.37 10.65
C TRP A 26 -9.91 -7.64 9.87
N SER A 27 -10.10 -7.58 8.55
CA SER A 27 -9.60 -8.56 7.59
C SER A 27 -8.55 -7.89 6.71
N ALA A 28 -7.41 -8.53 6.57
CA ALA A 28 -6.27 -8.03 5.80
C ALA A 28 -6.08 -8.83 4.51
N GLU A 29 -5.67 -8.14 3.45
CA GLU A 29 -5.33 -8.70 2.15
C GLU A 29 -4.00 -8.08 1.69
N ALA A 30 -3.05 -8.91 1.28
CA ALA A 30 -1.78 -8.43 0.75
C ALA A 30 -1.97 -7.89 -0.68
N ILE A 31 -1.55 -6.65 -0.94
CA ILE A 31 -1.47 -6.09 -2.29
C ILE A 31 -0.10 -6.40 -2.91
N THR A 32 0.95 -6.42 -2.09
CA THR A 32 2.30 -6.84 -2.49
C THR A 32 2.83 -7.88 -1.52
N THR A 33 3.67 -8.79 -2.03
CA THR A 33 4.37 -9.80 -1.22
C THR A 33 5.75 -10.08 -1.83
N ASN A 34 6.71 -10.44 -0.98
CA ASN A 34 8.08 -10.80 -1.37
C ASN A 34 8.74 -9.74 -2.28
N SER A 35 8.47 -8.47 -2.00
CA SER A 35 9.00 -7.36 -2.77
C SER A 35 10.51 -7.23 -2.56
N VAL A 36 11.24 -6.95 -3.64
CA VAL A 36 12.67 -6.58 -3.56
C VAL A 36 12.82 -5.14 -3.10
N ASP A 37 11.96 -4.25 -3.61
CA ASP A 37 11.92 -2.84 -3.24
C ASP A 37 10.95 -2.61 -2.06
N THR A 38 11.20 -1.57 -1.28
CA THR A 38 10.24 -1.14 -0.25
C THR A 38 9.06 -0.41 -0.88
N GLN A 39 7.86 -0.72 -0.41
CA GLN A 39 6.59 -0.20 -0.91
C GLN A 39 6.04 0.80 0.10
N VAL A 40 5.94 2.06 -0.28
CA VAL A 40 5.66 3.16 0.66
C VAL A 40 4.56 4.09 0.17
N ARG A 41 3.94 4.79 1.14
CA ARG A 41 2.88 5.80 0.92
C ARG A 41 1.74 5.34 0.00
N PRO A 42 1.06 4.22 0.34
CA PRO A 42 -0.14 3.85 -0.39
C PRO A 42 -1.26 4.86 -0.15
N PHE A 43 -2.07 5.10 -1.18
CA PHE A 43 -3.30 5.86 -1.07
C PHE A 43 -4.33 5.39 -2.10
N ILE A 44 -5.61 5.66 -1.82
CA ILE A 44 -6.73 5.40 -2.72
C ILE A 44 -7.05 6.73 -3.41
N PRO A 45 -6.97 6.83 -4.75
CA PRO A 45 -7.35 8.04 -5.47
C PRO A 45 -8.82 8.42 -5.21
N TYR A 46 -9.09 9.72 -5.17
CA TYR A 46 -10.47 10.19 -5.04
C TYR A 46 -11.32 9.73 -6.23
N GLY A 47 -12.53 9.26 -5.95
CA GLY A 47 -13.48 8.78 -6.97
C GLY A 47 -13.23 7.35 -7.45
N LEU A 48 -12.17 6.69 -7.00
CA LEU A 48 -11.94 5.26 -7.27
C LEU A 48 -12.14 4.41 -6.01
N SER A 49 -12.71 3.23 -6.20
CA SER A 49 -12.75 2.19 -5.18
C SER A 49 -11.39 1.50 -5.13
N SER A 50 -10.97 1.01 -3.96
CA SER A 50 -9.71 0.24 -3.85
C SER A 50 -9.70 -1.08 -4.64
N ARG A 51 -10.87 -1.49 -5.15
CA ARG A 51 -11.07 -2.71 -5.95
C ARG A 51 -11.09 -2.41 -7.45
N ASP A 52 -11.11 -1.14 -7.84
CA ASP A 52 -11.03 -0.77 -9.24
C ASP A 52 -9.60 -1.00 -9.75
N PRO A 53 -9.42 -1.18 -11.07
CA PRO A 53 -8.14 -0.94 -11.71
C PRO A 53 -7.65 0.46 -11.33
N LEU A 54 -6.43 0.59 -10.80
CA LEU A 54 -5.89 1.81 -10.16
C LEU A 54 -6.47 2.18 -8.78
N GLY A 55 -7.18 1.27 -8.11
CA GLY A 55 -7.80 1.51 -6.81
C GLY A 55 -6.83 1.81 -5.66
N VAL A 56 -5.56 1.39 -5.76
CA VAL A 56 -4.51 1.79 -4.83
C VAL A 56 -3.27 2.19 -5.63
N LEU A 57 -2.72 3.36 -5.34
CA LEU A 57 -1.43 3.83 -5.86
C LEU A 57 -0.41 3.86 -4.72
N TRP A 58 0.85 3.57 -5.03
CA TRP A 58 1.95 3.64 -4.07
C TRP A 58 3.28 3.91 -4.77
N MET A 59 4.32 4.20 -3.98
CA MET A 59 5.69 4.32 -4.44
C MET A 59 6.47 3.03 -4.14
N ALA A 60 7.23 2.53 -5.11
CA ALA A 60 8.13 1.38 -4.96
C ALA A 60 9.58 1.81 -5.24
N GLY A 61 10.51 1.52 -4.33
CA GLY A 61 11.94 1.79 -4.52
C GLY A 61 12.61 2.36 -3.29
N ARG A 62 13.85 2.86 -3.43
CA ARG A 62 14.64 3.38 -2.32
C ARG A 62 14.05 4.69 -1.79
N TYR A 63 13.58 4.67 -0.55
CA TYR A 63 12.92 5.82 0.10
C TYR A 63 13.45 6.14 1.52
N PRO A 64 14.67 6.69 1.66
CA PRO A 64 15.18 7.14 2.96
C PRO A 64 14.40 8.32 3.56
N SER A 65 13.94 9.27 2.72
CA SER A 65 13.17 10.43 3.17
C SER A 65 12.29 11.00 2.06
N TYR A 66 11.48 12.01 2.37
CA TYR A 66 10.63 12.68 1.38
C TYR A 66 11.40 13.60 0.41
N THR A 67 12.64 13.95 0.72
CA THR A 67 13.52 14.74 -0.15
C THR A 67 14.55 13.89 -0.89
N THR A 68 14.80 12.67 -0.40
CA THR A 68 15.80 11.77 -0.95
C THR A 68 15.12 10.45 -1.28
N TYR A 69 14.80 10.26 -2.56
CA TYR A 69 14.11 9.08 -3.04
C TYR A 69 14.48 8.74 -4.47
N GLN A 70 14.40 7.45 -4.80
CA GLN A 70 14.44 6.93 -6.16
C GLN A 70 13.36 5.86 -6.26
N THR A 71 12.15 6.28 -6.61
CA THR A 71 10.94 5.45 -6.60
C THR A 71 10.20 5.54 -7.93
N ARG A 72 9.40 4.51 -8.20
CA ARG A 72 8.41 4.48 -9.29
C ARG A 72 7.01 4.46 -8.70
N ILE A 73 6.04 5.05 -9.39
CA ILE A 73 4.63 4.88 -9.06
C ILE A 73 4.18 3.48 -9.53
N GLN A 74 3.40 2.81 -8.70
CA GLN A 74 2.75 1.54 -8.98
C GLN A 74 1.26 1.65 -8.65
N ALA A 75 0.46 0.75 -9.22
CA ALA A 75 -0.97 0.69 -8.97
C ALA A 75 -1.52 -0.75 -9.02
N THR A 76 -2.66 -1.00 -8.38
CA THR A 76 -3.38 -2.27 -8.51
C THR A 76 -3.87 -2.44 -9.95
N ARG A 77 -3.69 -3.64 -10.51
CA ARG A 77 -4.22 -3.99 -11.84
C ARG A 77 -5.71 -4.28 -11.79
#